data_AF-A0A497PKA6-F1
#
_entry.id   AF-A0A497PKA6-F1
#
_cell.length_a   1.000
_cell.length_b   1.000
_cell.length_c   1.000
_cell.angle_alpha   90.00
_cell.angle_beta   90.00
_cell.angle_gamma   90.00
#
_symmetry.space_group_name_H-M   'P 1'
#
loop_
_entity.id
_entity.type
_entity.pdbx_description
1 polymer ?
#
loop_
_entity_poly.entity_id
_entity_poly.type
_entity_poly.pdbx_seq_one_letter_code
_entity_poly.pdbx_strand_id
1 'polypeptide(L)' 'MDKQIIPDHPRLFTLVLPTSLYEELRSLAYQERVSIAHLIREAVKKEIQRHRKEDSDLGSR' A
#
# COMPACT_ATOMS: atom_id res chain seq x y z
N MET A 1 14.37 -22.48 25.82
CA MET A 1 14.49 -21.19 25.10
C MET A 1 13.33 -21.08 24.15
N ASP A 2 12.20 -20.61 24.66
CA ASP A 2 10.96 -20.52 23.87
C ASP A 2 11.03 -19.35 22.90
N LYS A 3 11.01 -19.66 21.60
CA LYS A 3 10.85 -18.67 20.55
C LYS A 3 9.38 -18.24 20.54
N GLN A 4 9.09 -17.01 20.97
CA GLN A 4 7.81 -16.38 20.67
C GLN A 4 7.70 -16.21 19.15
N ILE A 5 6.91 -17.05 18.50
CA ILE A 5 6.45 -16.84 17.13
C ILE A 5 5.32 -15.82 17.25
N ILE A 6 5.62 -14.54 17.02
CA ILE A 6 4.58 -13.54 16.78
C ILE A 6 4.01 -13.86 15.40
N PRO A 7 2.71 -14.22 15.26
CA PRO A 7 2.14 -14.37 13.94
C PRO A 7 2.18 -12.99 13.26
N ASP A 8 2.63 -12.94 12.02
CA ASP A 8 2.76 -11.75 11.20
C ASP A 8 1.35 -11.24 10.82
N HIS A 9 0.62 -10.75 11.82
CA HIS A 9 -0.76 -10.29 11.64
C HIS A 9 -0.72 -8.98 10.86
N PRO A 10 -1.50 -8.87 9.76
CA PRO A 10 -1.56 -7.63 9.00
C PRO A 10 -2.09 -6.52 9.92
N ARG A 11 -1.28 -5.47 10.11
CA ARG A 11 -1.73 -4.26 10.80
C ARG A 11 -2.84 -3.63 9.97
N LEU A 12 -4.00 -3.43 10.60
CA LEU A 12 -5.14 -2.76 9.98
C LEU A 12 -5.02 -1.26 10.15
N PHE A 13 -5.33 -0.52 9.09
CA PHE A 13 -5.36 0.94 9.08
C PHE A 13 -6.71 1.41 8.55
N THR A 14 -7.24 2.48 9.13
CA THR A 14 -8.43 3.16 8.62
C THR A 14 -8.00 4.41 7.89
N LEU A 15 -8.49 4.59 6.66
CA LEU A 15 -8.22 5.77 5.84
C LEU A 15 -9.51 6.55 5.66
N VAL A 16 -9.45 7.85 5.89
CA VAL A 16 -10.54 8.77 5.54
C VAL A 16 -10.23 9.33 4.16
N LEU A 17 -11.09 9.01 3.19
CA LEU A 17 -10.95 9.44 1.80
C LEU A 17 -12.10 10.37 1.42
N PRO A 18 -11.88 11.36 0.54
CA PRO A 18 -12.97 12.05 -0.13
C PRO A 18 -13.90 11.06 -0.83
N THR A 19 -15.21 11.31 -0.79
CA THR A 19 -16.21 10.40 -1.37
C THR A 19 -15.97 10.14 -2.86
N SER A 20 -15.57 11.16 -3.63
CA SER A 20 -15.24 11.01 -5.05
C SER A 20 -14.12 9.99 -5.28
N LEU A 21 -13.03 10.10 -4.52
CA LEU A 21 -11.89 9.20 -4.62
C LEU A 21 -12.26 7.77 -4.21
N TYR A 22 -13.11 7.61 -3.19
CA TYR A 22 -13.58 6.29 -2.78
C TYR A 22 -14.39 5.61 -3.90
N GLU A 23 -15.31 6.34 -4.54
CA GLU A 23 -16.11 5.80 -5.65
C GLU A 23 -15.26 5.46 -6.88
N GLU A 24 -14.26 6.28 -7.20
CA GLU A 24 -13.28 5.97 -8.26
C GLU A 24 -12.51 4.67 -7.96
N LEU A 25 -11.97 4.54 -6.73
CA LEU A 25 -11.27 3.33 -6.30
C LEU A 25 -12.18 2.10 -6.31
N ARG A 26 -13.46 2.28 -5.94
CA ARG A 26 -14.45 1.21 -5.95
C ARG A 26 -14.75 0.74 -7.38
N SER A 27 -14.93 1.67 -8.31
CA SER A 27 -15.14 1.38 -9.73
C SER A 27 -13.95 0.61 -10.32
N LEU A 28 -12.74 1.09 -10.05
CA LEU A 28 -11.51 0.45 -10.51
C LEU A 28 -11.33 -0.96 -9.91
N ALA A 29 -11.56 -1.11 -8.60
CA ALA A 29 -11.48 -2.40 -7.91
C ALA A 29 -12.46 -3.42 -8.51
N TYR A 30 -13.67 -2.98 -8.86
CA TYR A 30 -14.67 -3.81 -9.52
C TYR A 30 -14.22 -4.25 -10.92
N GLN A 31 -13.69 -3.32 -11.73
CA GLN A 31 -13.19 -3.61 -13.08
C GLN A 31 -12.03 -4.60 -13.06
N GLU A 32 -11.09 -4.44 -12.13
CA GLU A 32 -9.90 -5.28 -12.01
C GLU A 32 -10.15 -6.59 -11.22
N ARG A 33 -11.35 -6.76 -10.65
CA ARG A 33 -11.73 -7.91 -9.80
C ARG A 33 -10.80 -8.09 -8.59
N VAL A 34 -10.37 -6.99 -7.99
CA VAL A 34 -9.52 -6.95 -6.80
C VAL A 34 -10.20 -6.16 -5.68
N SER A 35 -9.65 -6.19 -4.47
CA SER A 35 -10.13 -5.35 -3.37
C SER A 35 -9.54 -3.95 -3.45
N ILE A 36 -10.27 -2.94 -2.94
CA ILE A 36 -9.75 -1.57 -2.78
C ILE A 36 -8.45 -1.57 -1.95
N ALA A 37 -8.38 -2.43 -0.92
CA ALA A 37 -7.18 -2.58 -0.10
C ALA A 37 -5.97 -3.10 -0.90
N HIS A 38 -6.18 -3.95 -1.92
CA HIS A 38 -5.12 -4.40 -2.81
C HIS A 38 -4.59 -3.24 -3.67
N LEU A 39 -5.49 -2.45 -4.28
CA LEU A 39 -5.11 -1.28 -5.07
C LEU A 39 -4.29 -0.27 -4.26
N ILE A 40 -4.76 0.07 -3.05
CA ILE A 40 -4.06 0.99 -2.15
C ILE A 40 -2.67 0.43 -1.77
N ARG A 41 -2.59 -0.86 -1.45
CA ARG A 41 -1.33 -1.51 -1.09
C ARG A 41 -0.31 -1.45 -2.22
N GLU A 42 -0.72 -1.76 -3.45
CA GLU A 42 0.18 -1.72 -4.61
C GLU A 42 0.60 -0.29 -4.96
N ALA A 43 -0.31 0.69 -4.85
CA ALA A 43 0.03 2.10 -5.04
C ALA A 43 1.07 2.58 -4.00
N VAL A 44 0.84 2.32 -2.71
CA VAL A 44 1.77 2.68 -1.62
C VAL A 44 3.12 1.97 -1.81
N LYS A 45 3.13 0.70 -2.18
CA LYS A 45 4.36 -0.07 -2.43
C LYS A 45 5.19 0.53 -3.56
N LYS A 46 4.54 0.89 -4.68
CA LYS A 46 5.21 1.55 -5.82
C LYS A 46 5.81 2.90 -5.39
N GLU A 47 5.09 3.67 -4.59
CA GLU A 47 5.54 4.97 -4.12
C GLU A 47 6.75 4.86 -3.17
N ILE A 48 6.72 3.92 -2.22
CA ILE A 48 7.87 3.64 -1.34
C ILE A 48 9.09 3.22 -2.16
N GLN A 49 8.91 2.38 -3.19
CA GLN A 49 10.00 1.97 -4.06
C GLN A 49 10.56 3.12 -4.89
N ARG A 50 9.71 4.06 -5.33
CA ARG A 50 10.11 5.26 -6.06
C ARG A 50 11.00 6.14 -5.19
N HIS A 51 10.57 6.45 -3.97
CA HIS A 51 11.37 7.24 -3.02
C HIS A 51 12.73 6.60 -2.72
N ARG A 52 12.77 5.29 -2.48
CA ARG A 52 14.03 4.58 -2.22
C ARG A 52 15.02 4.65 -3.39
N LYS A 53 14.51 4.67 -4.63
CA LYS A 53 15.36 4.84 -5.83
C LYS A 53 15.89 6.26 -5.94
N GLU A 54 15.05 7.27 -5.72
CA GLU A 54 15.43 8.68 -5.73
C GLU A 54 16.53 8.97 -4.69
N ASP A 55 16.38 8.43 -3.47
CA ASP A 55 17.40 8.58 -2.40
C ASP A 55 18.71 7.86 -2.73
N SER A 56 18.65 6.71 -3.40
CA SER A 56 19.85 5.96 -3.82
C SER A 56 20.60 6.63 -4.97
N ASP A 57 19.91 7.35 -5.85
CA ASP A 57 20.49 8.08 -6.98
C ASP A 57 21.18 9.38 -6.51
N LEU A 58 20.66 9.98 -5.43
CA LEU A 58 21.26 11.16 -4.78
C LEU A 58 22.51 10.84 -3.96
N GLY A 59 22.67 9.61 -3.46
CA GLY A 59 23.83 9.18 -2.68
C GLY A 59 25.05 8.69 -3.48
N SER A 60 24.98 8.69 -4.82
CA SER A 60 26.06 8.22 -5.71
C SER A 60 26.79 9.35 -6.45
N ARG A 61 26.58 10.61 -6.03
CA ARG A 61 27.33 11.80 -6.46
C ARG A 61 28.07 12.41 -5.28
#